data_AF-A0AAN6RVV8-F1
#
_entry.id   AF-A0AAN6RVV8-F1
#
_cell.length_a   1.000
_cell.length_b   1.000
_cell.length_c   1.000
_cell.angle_alpha   90.00
_cell.angle_beta   90.00
_cell.angle_gamma   90.00
#
_symmetry.space_group_name_H-M   'P 1'
#
loop_
_entity.id
_entity.type
_entity.pdbx_description
1 polymer ?
#
loop_
_entity_poly.entity_id
_entity_poly.type
_entity_poly.pdbx_seq_one_letter_code
_entity_poly.pdbx_strand_id
1 'polypeptide(L)'
;MPFNYGEGDKALIQLQIAIVQSTADMSIFAWKDDRTPCPAFAGMLADFPRLFASYDEVESVLGDSAYGNFAITTRGIQTEGSQIRNLLAAPGDGQLRVALDTFCHIRGVMQGVCIRRVR
;
A
#
# COMPACT_ATOMS: atom_id res chain seq x y z
N MET A 1 21.01 -4.21 -9.56
CA MET A 1 20.58 -5.48 -10.19
C MET A 1 20.27 -5.20 -11.65
N PRO A 2 20.74 -5.99 -12.63
CA PRO A 2 20.44 -5.73 -14.04
C PRO A 2 19.00 -6.18 -14.34
N PHE A 3 18.18 -5.22 -14.77
CA PHE A 3 16.75 -5.39 -15.04
C PHE A 3 16.59 -6.08 -16.40
N ASN A 4 16.34 -7.39 -16.40
CA ASN A 4 16.05 -8.13 -17.62
C ASN A 4 14.60 -7.82 -18.03
N TYR A 5 14.44 -6.84 -18.92
CA TYR A 5 13.18 -6.52 -19.61
C TYR A 5 12.75 -7.70 -20.49
N GLY A 6 12.14 -8.71 -19.90
CA GLY A 6 11.62 -9.89 -20.61
C GLY A 6 10.58 -10.71 -19.84
N GLU A 7 10.26 -10.35 -18.59
CA GLU A 7 9.46 -11.18 -17.68
C GLU A 7 7.96 -10.83 -17.59
N GLY A 8 7.45 -9.94 -18.44
CA GLY A 8 6.01 -9.60 -18.49
C GLY A 8 5.46 -9.20 -17.11
N ASP A 9 4.41 -9.89 -16.65
CA ASP A 9 3.70 -9.64 -15.39
C ASP A 9 4.60 -9.68 -14.14
N LYS A 10 5.73 -10.38 -14.17
CA LYS A 10 6.67 -10.46 -13.03
C LYS A 10 7.63 -9.28 -12.94
N ALA A 11 7.83 -8.56 -14.05
CA ALA A 11 8.75 -7.42 -14.07
C ALA A 11 8.27 -6.27 -13.16
N LEU A 12 6.95 -6.06 -13.08
CA LEU A 12 6.36 -5.06 -12.20
C LEU A 12 6.57 -5.42 -10.72
N ILE A 13 6.36 -6.68 -10.35
CA ILE A 13 6.55 -7.15 -8.97
C ILE A 13 8.03 -7.00 -8.58
N GLN A 14 8.95 -7.36 -9.46
CA GLN A 14 10.38 -7.19 -9.20
C GLN A 14 10.78 -5.72 -9.05
N LEU A 15 10.22 -4.83 -9.87
CA LEU A 15 10.43 -3.39 -9.74
C LEU A 15 9.93 -2.89 -8.38
N GLN A 16 8.71 -3.27 -8.00
CA GLN A 16 8.16 -2.91 -6.69
C GLN A 16 9.05 -3.42 -5.56
N ILE A 17 9.52 -4.67 -5.62
CA ILE A 17 10.47 -5.23 -4.63
C ILE A 17 11.76 -4.43 -4.59
N ALA A 18 12.34 -4.08 -5.75
CA ALA A 18 13.58 -3.30 -5.82
C ALA A 18 13.40 -1.89 -5.24
N ILE A 19 12.25 -1.25 -5.46
CA ILE A 19 11.89 0.05 -4.87
C ILE A 19 11.77 -0.09 -3.35
N VAL A 20 11.01 -1.08 -2.87
CA VAL A 20 10.82 -1.38 -1.43
C VAL A 20 12.16 -1.73 -0.74
N GLN A 21 13.13 -2.30 -1.46
CA GLN A 21 14.48 -2.59 -0.93
C GLN A 21 15.42 -1.39 -0.92
N SER A 22 15.24 -0.43 -1.81
CA SER A 22 16.15 0.72 -1.99
C SER A 22 15.63 2.02 -1.39
N THR A 23 14.32 2.10 -1.18
CA THR A 23 13.62 3.30 -0.72
C THR A 23 12.58 2.95 0.33
N ALA A 24 12.36 3.84 1.29
CA ALA A 24 11.32 3.74 2.29
C ALA A 24 10.02 4.43 1.84
N ASP A 25 9.76 4.43 0.53
CA ASP A 25 8.60 5.12 -0.05
C ASP A 25 7.33 4.28 0.11
N MET A 26 6.41 4.75 0.96
CA MET A 26 5.15 4.07 1.23
C MET A 26 4.07 4.29 0.15
N SER A 27 4.29 5.23 -0.79
CA SER A 27 3.38 5.43 -1.93
C SER A 27 3.28 4.18 -2.82
N ILE A 28 4.27 3.28 -2.76
CA ILE A 28 4.26 2.00 -3.47
C ILE A 28 3.08 1.08 -3.08
N PHE A 29 2.54 1.24 -1.87
CA PHE A 29 1.37 0.50 -1.40
C PHE A 29 0.05 1.20 -1.72
N ALA A 30 0.13 2.46 -2.14
CA ALA A 30 -1.02 3.26 -2.49
C ALA A 30 -1.40 2.94 -3.94
N TRP A 31 -2.05 1.80 -4.13
CA TRP A 31 -2.73 1.43 -5.38
C TRP A 31 -4.15 1.00 -5.06
N LYS A 32 -5.03 1.04 -6.05
CA LYS A 32 -6.44 0.68 -5.86
C LYS A 32 -6.84 -0.43 -6.79
N ASP A 33 -7.45 -1.47 -6.22
CA ASP A 33 -8.11 -2.51 -7.00
C ASP A 33 -9.43 -1.98 -7.58
N ASP A 34 -9.47 -1.83 -8.90
CA ASP A 34 -10.62 -1.37 -9.67
C ASP A 34 -11.46 -2.53 -10.23
N ARG A 35 -11.13 -3.78 -9.90
CA ARG A 35 -11.89 -4.96 -10.33
C ARG A 35 -13.33 -4.87 -9.81
N THR A 36 -14.26 -5.38 -10.61
CA THR A 36 -15.68 -5.51 -10.24
C THR A 36 -16.10 -6.97 -10.41
N PRO A 37 -16.46 -7.68 -9.31
CA PRO A 37 -16.48 -7.22 -7.93
C PRO A 37 -15.06 -6.97 -7.38
N CYS A 38 -14.92 -5.93 -6.54
CA CYS A 38 -13.66 -5.65 -5.87
C CYS A 38 -13.38 -6.80 -4.90
N PRO A 39 -12.23 -7.48 -4.99
CA PRO A 39 -11.94 -8.60 -4.14
C PRO A 39 -11.84 -8.14 -2.69
N ALA A 40 -12.35 -8.96 -1.78
CA ALA A 40 -12.26 -8.67 -0.34
C ALA A 40 -10.81 -8.64 0.16
N PHE A 41 -9.88 -9.28 -0.57
CA PHE A 41 -8.47 -9.37 -0.25
C PHE A 41 -7.64 -9.16 -1.51
N ALA A 42 -6.59 -8.35 -1.40
CA ALA A 42 -5.60 -8.17 -2.44
C ALA A 42 -4.20 -8.33 -1.85
N GLY A 43 -3.21 -8.54 -2.71
CA GLY A 43 -1.80 -8.53 -2.29
C GLY A 43 -1.38 -7.17 -1.73
N MET A 44 -0.17 -7.08 -1.20
CA MET A 44 0.40 -5.79 -0.79
C MET A 44 1.02 -5.03 -1.98
N LEU A 45 1.50 -5.78 -2.98
CA LEU A 45 2.03 -5.25 -4.23
C LEU A 45 0.96 -5.33 -5.32
N ALA A 46 0.98 -4.36 -6.23
CA ALA A 46 0.05 -4.30 -7.35
C ALA A 46 0.39 -5.36 -8.40
N ASP A 47 -0.65 -6.04 -8.90
CA ASP A 47 -0.50 -7.01 -9.99
C ASP A 47 -0.31 -6.32 -11.34
N PHE A 48 -0.83 -5.08 -11.51
CA PHE A 48 -0.80 -4.36 -12.78
C PHE A 48 -0.50 -2.86 -12.60
N PRO A 49 0.20 -2.20 -13.55
CA PRO A 49 0.51 -0.77 -13.45
C PRO A 49 -0.75 0.11 -13.46
N ARG A 50 -1.81 -0.33 -14.13
CA ARG A 50 -3.09 0.42 -14.21
C ARG A 50 -3.74 0.65 -12.84
N LEU A 51 -3.41 -0.14 -11.82
CA LEU A 51 -3.95 0.03 -10.47
C LEU A 51 -3.42 1.31 -9.78
N PHE A 52 -2.38 1.93 -10.37
CA PHE A 52 -1.88 3.25 -9.98
C PHE A 52 -2.49 4.38 -10.84
N ALA A 53 -3.40 4.11 -11.78
CA ALA A 53 -3.93 5.16 -12.66
C ALA A 53 -4.70 6.26 -11.93
N SER A 54 -5.19 6.00 -10.71
CA SER A 54 -5.82 7.01 -9.86
C SER A 54 -4.83 7.95 -9.16
N TYR A 55 -3.52 7.72 -9.32
CA TYR A 55 -2.42 8.42 -8.64
C TYR A 55 -1.73 9.41 -9.59
N ASP A 56 -2.51 10.28 -10.23
CA ASP A 56 -2.01 11.30 -11.19
C ASP A 56 -1.39 12.53 -10.48
N GLU A 57 -1.68 12.71 -9.19
CA GLU A 57 -1.27 13.87 -8.40
C GLU A 57 -0.91 13.44 -6.97
N VAL A 58 0.22 12.74 -6.84
CA VAL A 58 0.76 12.31 -5.55
C VAL A 58 1.64 13.42 -4.99
N GLU A 59 1.24 13.95 -3.84
CA GLU A 59 2.03 14.92 -3.09
C GLU A 59 2.69 14.23 -1.89
N SER A 60 4.02 14.40 -1.78
CA SER A 60 4.77 14.04 -0.58
C SER A 60 4.66 15.20 0.42
N VAL A 61 4.30 14.92 1.67
CA VAL A 61 4.38 15.93 2.73
C VAL A 61 5.83 16.03 3.20
N LEU A 62 6.31 17.27 3.34
CA LEU A 62 7.61 17.57 3.94
C LEU A 62 7.73 16.89 5.32
N GLY A 63 8.55 15.84 5.39
CA GLY A 63 8.76 15.03 6.59
C GLY A 63 8.46 13.54 6.40
N ASP A 64 7.62 13.16 5.42
CA ASP A 64 7.09 11.79 5.27
C ASP A 64 8.17 10.74 4.95
N SER A 65 9.20 11.10 4.18
CA SER A 65 10.29 10.17 3.82
C SER A 65 11.14 9.73 5.02
N ALA A 66 11.03 10.40 6.16
CA ALA A 66 11.78 10.09 7.37
C ALA A 66 11.03 9.16 8.34
N TYR A 67 9.71 8.98 8.16
CA TYR A 67 8.85 8.28 9.14
C TYR A 67 8.25 6.97 8.65
N GLY A 68 8.25 6.70 7.33
CA GLY A 68 7.78 5.43 6.78
C GLY A 68 8.75 4.28 7.03
N ASN A 69 8.75 3.69 8.24
CA ASN A 69 9.57 2.51 8.51
C ASN A 69 8.80 1.22 8.18
N PHE A 70 9.20 0.57 7.09
CA PHE A 70 8.87 -0.83 6.84
C PHE A 70 10.14 -1.65 6.60
N ALA A 71 10.09 -2.93 6.92
CA ALA A 71 11.18 -3.88 6.73
C ALA A 71 10.69 -5.08 5.92
N ILE A 72 11.43 -5.45 4.88
CA ILE A 72 11.21 -6.74 4.22
C ILE A 72 11.86 -7.84 5.06
N THR A 73 11.05 -8.79 5.49
CA THR A 73 11.49 -10.00 6.19
C THR A 73 11.34 -11.22 5.27
N THR A 74 11.92 -12.34 5.66
CA THR A 74 11.71 -13.63 4.97
C THR A 74 10.25 -14.11 5.00
N ARG A 75 9.39 -13.49 5.82
CA ARG A 75 7.96 -13.80 5.95
C ARG A 75 7.05 -12.79 5.26
N GLY A 76 7.60 -11.71 4.69
CA GLY A 76 6.84 -10.62 4.09
C GLY A 76 7.24 -9.25 4.62
N ILE A 77 6.38 -8.26 4.43
CA ILE A 77 6.64 -6.87 4.82
C ILE A 77 6.14 -6.63 6.25
N GLN A 78 7.01 -6.10 7.09
CA GLN A 78 6.70 -5.64 8.43
C GLN A 78 6.64 -4.11 8.43
N THR A 79 5.56 -3.52 8.93
CA THR A 79 5.35 -2.08 8.96
C THR A 79 4.58 -1.69 10.22
N GLU A 80 4.72 -0.44 10.64
CA GLU A 80 3.81 0.18 11.59
C GLU A 80 2.49 0.53 10.88
N GLY A 81 1.39 0.53 11.62
CA GLY A 81 0.07 0.82 11.08
C GLY A 81 -0.87 1.34 12.17
N SER A 82 -1.79 2.20 11.77
CA SER A 82 -2.76 2.82 12.67
C SER A 82 -3.99 1.93 12.85
N GLN A 83 -4.47 1.84 14.09
CA GLN A 83 -5.74 1.21 14.38
C GLN A 83 -6.87 2.21 14.19
N ILE A 84 -7.66 2.02 13.14
CA ILE A 84 -8.84 2.84 12.88
C ILE A 84 -10.05 2.16 13.50
N ARG A 85 -10.68 2.88 14.44
CA ARG A 85 -11.98 2.50 14.99
C ARG A 85 -13.07 3.26 14.24
N ASN A 86 -13.96 2.53 13.57
CA ASN A 86 -15.14 3.15 12.99
C ASN A 86 -16.13 3.50 14.11
N LEU A 87 -16.22 4.80 14.45
CA LEU A 87 -17.10 5.31 15.50
C LEU A 87 -18.57 5.38 15.07
N LEU A 88 -18.86 5.26 13.77
CA LEU A 88 -20.20 5.28 13.20
C LEU A 88 -20.76 3.88 12.93
N ALA A 89 -19.99 2.83 13.22
CA ALA A 89 -20.46 1.45 13.06
C ALA A 89 -21.53 1.12 14.10
N ALA A 90 -22.52 0.32 13.69
CA ALA A 90 -23.58 -0.16 14.58
C ALA A 90 -22.98 -0.86 15.82
N PRO A 91 -23.61 -0.76 17.01
CA PRO A 91 -23.11 -1.42 18.21
C PRO A 91 -23.05 -2.94 18.00
N GLY A 92 -21.84 -3.49 17.91
CA GLY A 92 -21.57 -4.90 17.57
C GLY A 92 -20.72 -5.09 16.30
N ASP A 93 -20.67 -4.09 15.42
CA ASP A 93 -19.87 -4.04 14.19
C ASP A 93 -18.66 -3.09 14.34
N GLY A 94 -18.16 -2.94 15.56
CA GLY A 94 -16.93 -2.21 15.88
C GLY A 94 -15.69 -2.96 15.39
N GLN A 95 -15.68 -3.34 14.10
CA GLN A 95 -14.58 -4.04 13.48
C GLN A 95 -13.38 -3.10 13.48
N LEU A 96 -12.44 -3.36 14.39
CA LEU A 96 -11.14 -2.73 14.41
C LEU A 96 -10.49 -2.98 13.05
N ARG A 97 -10.35 -1.93 12.25
CA ARG A 97 -9.61 -1.99 10.99
C ARG A 97 -8.20 -1.51 11.27
N VAL A 98 -7.22 -2.22 10.74
CA VAL A 98 -5.84 -1.73 10.72
C VAL A 98 -5.69 -1.01 9.39
N ALA A 99 -5.14 0.18 9.39
CA ALA A 99 -4.74 0.85 8.16
C ALA A 99 -3.23 1.05 8.18
N LEU A 100 -2.61 0.81 7.03
CA LEU A 100 -1.27 1.31 6.76
C LEU A 100 -1.41 2.75 6.30
N ASP A 101 -0.83 3.66 7.06
CA ASP A 101 -0.72 5.06 6.66
C ASP A 101 0.37 5.13 5.59
N THR A 102 0.01 5.52 4.36
CA THR A 102 0.99 5.58 3.27
C THR A 102 1.75 6.90 3.23
N PHE A 103 1.45 7.82 4.17
CA PHE A 103 2.05 9.15 4.26
C PHE A 103 2.11 9.83 2.88
N CYS A 104 1.04 9.70 2.11
CA CYS A 104 0.94 10.33 0.80
C CYS A 104 -0.47 10.89 0.64
N HIS A 105 -0.56 12.00 -0.10
CA HIS A 105 -1.82 12.65 -0.39
C HIS A 105 -2.12 12.51 -1.88
N ILE A 106 -3.37 12.16 -2.20
CA ILE A 106 -3.90 12.33 -3.55
C ILE A 106 -4.96 13.41 -3.48
N ARG A 107 -4.78 14.49 -4.25
CA ARG A 107 -5.75 15.61 -4.31
C ARG A 107 -6.09 16.15 -2.91
N GLY A 108 -5.09 16.28 -2.05
CA GLY A 108 -5.23 16.75 -0.67
C GLY A 108 -5.87 15.75 0.32
N VAL A 109 -6.14 14.51 -0.10
CA VAL A 109 -6.68 13.46 0.79
C VAL A 109 -5.58 12.47 1.14
N MET A 110 -5.33 12.28 2.44
CA MET A 110 -4.41 11.27 2.96
C MET A 110 -4.87 9.88 2.53
N GLN A 111 -3.96 9.12 1.92
CA GLN A 111 -4.23 7.74 1.56
C GLN A 111 -3.79 6.79 2.67
N GLY A 112 -4.60 5.75 2.85
CA GLY A 112 -4.31 4.65 3.76
C GLY A 112 -4.82 3.35 3.17
N VAL A 113 -4.04 2.28 3.36
CA VAL A 113 -4.41 0.94 2.89
C VAL A 113 -5.02 0.17 4.04
N CYS A 114 -6.29 -0.22 3.93
CA CYS A 114 -6.93 -1.05 4.94
C CYS A 114 -6.33 -2.47 4.91
N ILE A 115 -5.73 -2.88 6.03
CA ILE A 115 -5.15 -4.20 6.23
C ILE A 115 -6.06 -5.02 7.15
N ARG A 116 -6.29 -6.28 6.76
CA ARG A 116 -6.92 -7.26 7.64
C ARG A 116 -5.88 -7.90 8.55
N ARG A 117 -6.16 -7.91 9.85
CA ARG A 117 -5.40 -8.74 10.80
C ARG A 117 -5.70 -10.22 10.55
N VAL A 118 -4.69 -10.98 10.12
CA VAL A 118 -4.72 -12.44 10.09
C VAL A 118 -4.48 -12.94 11.52
N ARG A 119 -5.34 -13.83 12.01
CA ARG A 119 -5.25 -14.44 13.36
C ARG A 119 -4.35 -15.65 13.34
#